data_AF-A0A497TBM1-F1
#
_entry.id   AF-A0A497TBM1-F1
#
_cell.length_a   1.000
_cell.length_b   1.000
_cell.length_c   1.000
_cell.angle_alpha   90.00
_cell.angle_beta   90.00
_cell.angle_gamma   90.00
#
_symmetry.space_group_name_H-M   'P 1'
#
loop_
_entity.id
_entity.type
_entity.pdbx_description
1 polymer ?
#
loop_
_entity_poly.entity_id
_entity_poly.type
_entity_poly.pdbx_seq_one_letter_code
_entity_poly.pdbx_strand_id
1 'polypeptide(L)' 'MTGKLVFTWIMGSFFLLAGVWIVRNLEMNIGVNEFQYLFALIIAFVLILVAGLCWISVAVATRHEVI' A
#
# COMPACT_ATOMS: atom_id res chain seq x y z
N MET A 1 -6.17 0.93 22.10
CA MET A 1 -5.98 1.35 20.70
C MET A 1 -6.97 2.44 20.38
N THR A 2 -6.48 3.66 20.18
CA THR A 2 -7.30 4.81 19.78
C THR A 2 -7.95 4.57 18.40
N GLY A 3 -9.17 5.06 18.17
CA GLY A 3 -9.88 4.86 16.89
C GLY A 3 -9.12 5.38 15.66
N LYS A 4 -8.30 6.42 15.83
CA LYS A 4 -7.38 6.94 14.80
C LYS A 4 -6.36 5.89 14.36
N LEU A 5 -5.84 5.14 15.32
CA LEU A 5 -4.82 4.10 15.13
C LEU A 5 -5.39 2.92 14.34
N VAL A 6 -6.63 2.52 14.66
CA VAL A 6 -7.39 1.51 13.90
C VAL A 6 -7.66 1.98 12.48
N PHE A 7 -8.08 3.23 12.30
CA PHE A 7 -8.32 3.81 10.98
C PHE A 7 -7.04 3.81 10.12
N THR A 8 -5.90 4.25 10.65
CA THR A 8 -4.61 4.22 9.95
C THR A 8 -4.20 2.80 9.57
N TRP A 9 -4.45 1.81 10.44
CA TRP A 9 -4.17 0.41 10.13
C TRP A 9 -5.03 -0.12 8.98
N ILE A 10 -6.34 0.16 9.00
CA ILE A 10 -7.29 -0.22 7.94
C ILE A 10 -6.92 0.46 6.61
N MET A 11 -6.56 1.74 6.65
CA MET A 11 -6.10 2.48 5.47
C MET A 11 -4.86 1.84 4.85
N GLY A 12 -3.89 1.40 5.67
CA GLY A 12 -2.74 0.63 5.18
C GLY A 12 -3.14 -0.64 4.43
N SER A 13 -4.08 -1.41 4.98
CA SER A 13 -4.62 -2.61 4.34
C SER A 13 -5.31 -2.31 3.01
N PHE A 14 -6.02 -1.18 2.91
CA PHE A 14 -6.65 -0.76 1.66
C PHE A 14 -5.61 -0.41 0.58
N PHE A 15 -4.54 0.31 0.94
CA PHE A 15 -3.45 0.59 0.01
C PHE A 15 -2.73 -0.67 -0.45
N LEU A 16 -2.51 -1.63 0.45
CA LEU A 16 -1.94 -2.93 0.10
C LEU A 16 -2.83 -3.68 -0.91
N LEU A 17 -4.14 -3.75 -0.62
CA LEU A 17 -5.12 -4.39 -1.50
C LEU A 17 -5.09 -3.77 -2.90
N ALA A 18 -5.11 -2.43 -2.99
CA ALA A 18 -5.05 -1.72 -4.26
C ALA A 18 -3.74 -2.02 -5.02
N GLY A 19 -2.59 -1.96 -4.35
CA GLY A 19 -1.30 -2.27 -4.97
C GLY A 19 -1.21 -3.70 -5.50
N VAL A 20 -1.61 -4.69 -4.69
CA VAL A 20 -1.62 -6.11 -5.09
C VAL A 20 -2.61 -6.37 -6.22
N TRP A 21 -3.78 -5.70 -6.19
CA TRP A 21 -4.78 -5.84 -7.24
C TRP A 21 -4.25 -5.35 -8.59
N ILE A 22 -3.52 -4.23 -8.62
CA ILE A 22 -2.86 -3.72 -9.82
C ILE A 22 -1.85 -4.75 -10.33
N VAL A 23 -0.90 -5.20 -9.49
CA VAL A 23 0.15 -6.15 -9.90
C VAL A 23 -0.45 -7.44 -10.44
N ARG A 24 -1.50 -7.96 -9.81
CA ARG A 24 -2.13 -9.22 -10.23
C ARG A 24 -2.81 -9.13 -11.61
N ASN A 25 -3.30 -7.95 -11.99
CA ASN A 25 -3.94 -7.75 -13.30
C ASN A 25 -2.98 -7.15 -14.33
N LEU A 26 -1.71 -6.95 -13.97
CA LEU A 26 -0.71 -6.38 -14.86
C LEU A 26 -0.10 -7.48 -15.74
N GLU A 27 -0.60 -7.63 -16.95
CA GLU A 27 -0.08 -8.58 -17.94
C GLU A 27 0.57 -7.83 -19.11
N MET A 28 1.81 -8.19 -19.45
CA MET A 28 2.47 -7.68 -20.64
C MET A 28 1.96 -8.46 -21.84
N ASN A 29 0.96 -7.92 -22.53
CA ASN A 29 0.35 -8.54 -23.70
C ASN A 29 0.62 -7.72 -24.97
N ILE A 30 0.34 -8.31 -26.14
CA ILE A 30 0.54 -7.67 -27.44
C ILE A 30 -0.34 -6.41 -27.50
N GLY A 31 0.29 -5.25 -27.72
CA GLY A 31 -0.38 -3.94 -27.79
C GLY A 31 -0.32 -3.11 -26.50
N VAL A 32 0.26 -3.63 -25.42
CA VAL A 32 0.52 -2.85 -24.20
C VAL A 32 1.83 -2.07 -24.37
N ASN A 33 1.77 -0.77 -24.12
CA ASN A 33 2.96 0.08 -24.15
C ASN A 33 3.81 -0.16 -22.89
N GLU A 34 5.10 -0.45 -23.07
CA GLU A 34 6.07 -0.66 -21.99
C GLU A 34 6.08 0.49 -20.97
N PHE A 35 5.92 1.73 -21.42
CA PHE A 35 5.89 2.89 -20.54
C PHE A 35 4.67 2.89 -19.62
N GLN A 36 3.50 2.51 -20.15
CA GLN A 36 2.27 2.42 -19.36
C GLN A 36 2.34 1.26 -18.35
N TYR A 37 2.94 0.14 -18.76
CA TYR A 37 3.20 -0.99 -17.89
C TYR A 37 4.12 -0.58 -16.73
N LEU A 38 5.26 0.04 -17.03
CA LEU A 38 6.21 0.51 -16.02
C LEU A 38 5.57 1.54 -15.08
N PHE A 39 4.78 2.46 -15.61
CA PHE A 39 4.07 3.47 -14.82
C PHE A 39 3.08 2.83 -13.82
N ALA A 40 2.29 1.85 -14.28
CA ALA A 40 1.37 1.12 -13.39
C ALA A 40 2.11 0.31 -12.32
N LEU A 41 3.26 -0.28 -12.66
CA LEU A 41 4.12 -0.99 -11.72
C LEU A 41 4.65 -0.04 -10.63
N ILE A 42 5.10 1.17 -11.00
CA ILE A 42 5.58 2.19 -10.05
C ILE A 42 4.46 2.62 -9.11
N ILE A 43 3.24 2.82 -9.62
CA ILE A 43 2.08 3.17 -8.79
C ILE A 43 1.81 2.06 -7.77
N ALA A 44 1.78 0.80 -8.20
CA ALA A 44 1.57 -0.33 -7.30
C ALA A 44 2.65 -0.42 -6.22
N PHE A 45 3.91 -0.19 -6.59
CA PHE A 45 5.03 -0.15 -5.65
C PHE A 45 4.87 0.95 -4.59
N VAL A 46 4.51 2.16 -4.99
CA VAL A 46 4.26 3.28 -4.07
C VAL A 46 3.12 2.96 -3.11
N LEU A 47 2.02 2.36 -3.59
CA LEU A 47 0.90 1.95 -2.74
C LEU A 47 1.31 0.94 -1.67
N ILE A 48 2.15 -0.04 -2.04
CA ILE A 48 2.67 -1.04 -1.10
C ILE A 48 3.60 -0.38 -0.05
N LEU A 49 4.45 0.57 -0.46
CA LEU A 49 5.28 1.32 0.48
C LEU A 49 4.45 2.14 1.45
N VAL A 50 3.42 2.85 0.97
CA VAL A 50 2.51 3.62 1.81
C VAL A 50 1.79 2.72 2.82
N ALA A 51 1.34 1.53 2.40
CA ALA A 51 0.77 0.54 3.30
C ALA A 51 1.73 0.16 4.44
N GLY A 52 2.99 -0.13 4.10
CA GLY A 52 4.04 -0.39 5.08
C GLY A 52 4.27 0.77 6.06
N LEU A 53 4.33 2.00 5.55
CA LEU A 53 4.48 3.21 6.37
C LEU A 53 3.30 3.40 7.34
N CYS A 54 2.06 3.13 6.91
CA CYS A 54 0.89 3.18 7.79
C CYS A 54 1.03 2.22 8.98
N TRP A 55 1.47 0.98 8.73
CA TRP A 55 1.64 -0.01 9.79
C TRP A 55 2.84 0.25 10.69
N ILE A 56 3.95 0.75 10.16
CA ILE A 56 5.08 1.23 10.97
C ILE A 56 4.61 2.36 11.88
N SER A 57 3.84 3.31 11.37
CA SER A 57 3.30 4.42 12.16
C SER A 57 2.40 3.93 13.29
N VAL A 58 1.55 2.93 13.01
CA VAL A 58 0.70 2.26 14.01
C VAL A 58 1.54 1.55 15.08
N ALA A 59 2.58 0.82 14.69
CA ALA A 59 3.47 0.12 15.63
C ALA A 59 4.19 1.10 16.56
N VAL A 60 4.72 2.20 16.01
CA VAL A 60 5.41 3.25 16.79
C VAL A 60 4.44 3.94 17.74
N ALA A 61 3.25 4.33 17.28
CA ALA A 61 2.24 4.97 18.12
C ALA A 61 1.79 4.05 19.26
N THR A 62 1.57 2.76 18.98
CA THR A 62 1.19 1.78 20.00
C THR A 62 2.29 1.60 21.05
N ARG A 63 3.57 1.65 20.67
CA ARG A 63 4.68 1.60 21.62
C ARG A 63 4.70 2.83 22.54
N HIS A 64 4.43 4.02 22.00
CA HIS A 64 4.46 5.27 22.75
C HIS A 64 3.25 5.43 23.69
N GLU A 65 2.09 4.86 23.36
CA GLU A 65 0.91 4.86 24.25
C GLU A 65 1.05 3.89 25.44
N VAL A 66 1.98 2.92 25.40
CA VAL A 66 2.15 1.86 26.41
C VAL A 66 3.24 2.18 27.46
N ILE A 67 4.11 3.16 27.20
CA ILE A 67 5.13 3.66 28.15
C ILE A 67 4.58 4.90 28.86
#